data_AF-A0A0D3VBY8-F1
#
_entry.id   AF-A0A0D3VBY8-F1
#
_cell.length_a   1.000
_cell.length_b   1.000
_cell.length_c   1.000
_cell.angle_alpha   90.00
_cell.angle_beta   90.00
_cell.angle_gamma   90.00
#
_symmetry.space_group_name_H-M   'P 1'
#
loop_
_entity.id
_entity.type
_entity.pdbx_description
1 polymer ?
#
loop_
_entity_poly.entity_id
_entity_poly.type
_entity_poly.pdbx_seq_one_letter_code
_entity_poly.pdbx_strand_id
1 'polypeptide(L)'
;MNKVEEVERTCELFKMFQEKFKEASNAGEDQLDHFFTSLSFFLGSHIPVALDERSYGHMITHLVDALTDGVQAGMQAVGAKGAFTKIVKR
;
A
#
# COMPACT_ATOMS: atom_id res chain seq x y z
N MET A 1 10.09 5.84 -22.15
CA MET A 1 9.52 6.68 -21.08
C MET A 1 10.68 7.38 -20.39
N ASN A 2 10.67 8.69 -20.22
CA ASN A 2 11.77 9.40 -19.54
C ASN A 2 11.63 9.18 -18.02
N LYS A 3 12.75 8.94 -17.32
CA LYS A 3 12.76 8.72 -15.86
C LYS A 3 12.12 9.87 -15.08
N VAL A 4 12.15 11.09 -15.62
CA VAL A 4 11.52 12.28 -15.02
C VAL A 4 9.98 12.16 -15.03
N GLU A 5 9.39 11.74 -16.15
CA GLU A 5 7.93 11.59 -16.29
C GLU A 5 7.38 10.46 -15.40
N GLU A 6 8.17 9.40 -15.18
CA GLU A 6 7.80 8.28 -14.31
C GLU A 6 7.76 8.69 -12.83
N VAL A 7 8.73 9.50 -12.39
CA VAL A 7 8.77 10.05 -11.04
C VAL A 7 7.60 11.02 -10.81
N GLU A 8 7.33 11.92 -11.76
CA GLU A 8 6.24 12.88 -11.66
C GLU A 8 4.87 12.21 -11.55
N ARG A 9 4.58 11.22 -12.41
CA ARG A 9 3.33 10.44 -12.35
C ARG A 9 3.19 9.65 -11.05
N THR A 10 4.30 9.12 -10.56
CA THR A 10 4.32 8.43 -9.26
C THR A 10 3.94 9.41 -8.14
N CYS A 11 4.51 10.62 -8.15
CA CYS A 11 4.17 11.67 -7.18
C CYS A 11 2.70 12.09 -7.23
N GLU A 12 2.08 12.14 -8.42
CA GLU A 12 0.66 12.46 -8.57
C GLU A 12 -0.25 11.42 -7.90
N LEU A 13 0.04 10.13 -8.10
CA LEU A 13 -0.70 9.04 -7.45
C LEU A 13 -0.55 9.09 -5.93
N PHE A 14 0.66 9.32 -5.43
CA PHE A 14 0.89 9.48 -3.99
C PHE A 14 0.12 10.66 -3.41
N LYS A 15 0.11 11.79 -4.11
CA LYS A 15 -0.63 12.98 -3.69
C LYS A 15 -2.13 12.69 -3.61
N MET A 16 -2.69 12.04 -4.62
CA MET A 16 -4.10 11.64 -4.62
C MET A 16 -4.43 10.72 -3.43
N PHE A 17 -3.59 9.72 -3.14
CA PHE A 17 -3.80 8.83 -1.99
C PHE A 17 -3.66 9.55 -0.65
N GLN A 18 -2.73 10.50 -0.53
CA GLN A 18 -2.57 11.31 0.68
C GLN A 18 -3.78 12.20 0.94
N GLU A 19 -4.35 12.80 -0.11
CA GLU A 19 -5.56 13.61 -0.01
C GLU A 19 -6.74 12.76 0.47
N LYS A 20 -6.95 11.58 -0.12
CA LYS A 20 -8.02 10.66 0.29
C LYS A 20 -7.82 10.07 1.69
N PHE A 21 -6.60 9.75 2.06
CA PHE A 21 -6.26 9.34 3.42
C PHE A 21 -6.64 10.45 4.42
N LYS A 22 -6.30 11.71 4.13
CA LYS A 22 -6.60 12.84 5.01
C LYS A 22 -8.11 13.08 5.14
N GLU A 23 -8.85 13.01 4.02
CA GLU A 23 -10.32 13.07 4.03
C GLU A 23 -10.91 11.98 4.93
N ALA A 24 -10.49 10.72 4.74
CA ALA A 24 -10.96 9.58 5.53
C ALA A 24 -10.59 9.71 7.02
N SER A 25 -9.35 10.08 7.33
CA SER A 25 -8.88 10.27 8.71
C SER A 25 -9.65 11.39 9.43
N ASN A 26 -10.05 12.45 8.74
CA ASN A 26 -10.85 13.53 9.33
C ASN A 26 -12.32 13.11 9.57
N ALA A 27 -12.82 12.13 8.82
CA ALA A 27 -14.18 11.63 8.91
C ALA A 27 -14.37 10.56 10.01
N GLY A 28 -13.28 9.96 10.52
CA GLY A 28 -13.29 9.03 11.65
C GLY A 28 -12.72 7.65 11.31
N GLU A 29 -12.61 6.80 12.34
CA GLU A 29 -11.98 5.48 12.24
C GLU A 29 -12.67 4.56 11.22
N ASP A 30 -14.00 4.54 11.16
CA ASP A 30 -14.76 3.72 10.20
C ASP A 30 -14.44 4.10 8.74
N GLN A 31 -14.29 5.40 8.46
CA GLN A 31 -13.95 5.85 7.11
C GLN A 31 -12.48 5.57 6.77
N LEU A 32 -11.61 5.64 7.76
CA LEU A 32 -10.22 5.26 7.60
C LEU A 32 -10.07 3.77 7.30
N ASP A 33 -10.81 2.91 7.99
CA ASP A 33 -10.89 1.48 7.70
C ASP A 33 -11.46 1.23 6.30
N HIS A 34 -12.55 1.93 5.93
CA HIS A 34 -13.13 1.84 4.59
C HIS A 34 -12.14 2.25 3.49
N PHE A 35 -11.34 3.29 3.72
CA PHE A 35 -10.29 3.72 2.79
C PHE A 35 -9.23 2.62 2.58
N PHE A 36 -8.68 2.06 3.66
CA PHE A 36 -7.66 1.03 3.57
C PHE A 36 -8.18 -0.28 2.93
N THR A 37 -9.39 -0.70 3.29
CA THR A 37 -10.02 -1.90 2.72
C THR A 37 -10.33 -1.72 1.24
N SER A 38 -10.86 -0.56 0.84
CA SER A 38 -11.17 -0.25 -0.56
C SER A 38 -9.90 -0.19 -1.42
N LEU A 39 -8.83 0.45 -0.92
CA LEU A 39 -7.55 0.50 -1.61
C LEU A 39 -6.95 -0.91 -1.78
N SER A 40 -7.02 -1.74 -0.75
CA SER A 40 -6.54 -3.12 -0.78
C SER A 40 -7.31 -3.97 -1.78
N PHE A 41 -8.65 -3.84 -1.81
CA PHE A 41 -9.50 -4.52 -2.80
C PHE A 41 -9.20 -4.06 -4.22
N PHE A 42 -9.02 -2.75 -4.43
CA PHE A 42 -8.65 -2.20 -5.72
C PHE A 42 -7.33 -2.80 -6.22
N LEU A 43 -6.27 -2.78 -5.41
CA LEU A 43 -4.98 -3.36 -5.77
C LEU A 43 -5.10 -4.87 -6.06
N GLY A 44 -5.77 -5.62 -5.19
CA GLY A 44 -5.94 -7.06 -5.34
C GLY A 44 -6.72 -7.47 -6.58
N SER A 45 -7.78 -6.73 -6.92
CA SER A 45 -8.64 -7.03 -8.08
C SER A 45 -7.96 -6.79 -9.43
N HIS A 46 -6.90 -5.97 -9.48
CA HIS A 46 -6.16 -5.68 -10.71
C HIS A 46 -4.98 -6.64 -10.94
N ILE A 47 -4.55 -7.42 -9.94
CA ILE A 47 -3.46 -8.40 -10.10
C ILE A 47 -3.77 -9.40 -11.22
N PRO A 48 -4.97 -10.02 -11.29
CA PRO A 48 -5.29 -10.97 -12.36
C PRO A 48 -5.43 -10.34 -13.75
N VAL A 49 -5.66 -9.04 -13.81
CA VAL A 49 -5.77 -8.29 -15.07
C VAL A 49 -4.40 -7.93 -15.62
N ALA A 50 -3.43 -7.68 -14.73
CA ALA A 50 -2.11 -7.17 -15.09
C ALA A 50 -1.06 -8.26 -15.32
N LEU A 51 -1.30 -9.49 -14.86
CA LEU A 51 -0.28 -10.55 -14.82
C LEU A 51 -0.83 -11.91 -15.27
N ASP A 52 0.08 -12.81 -15.64
CA ASP A 52 -0.24 -14.22 -15.80
C ASP A 52 -0.41 -14.90 -14.43
N GLU A 53 -1.21 -15.96 -14.39
CA GLU A 53 -1.57 -16.72 -13.17
C GLU A 53 -0.34 -17.24 -12.39
N ARG A 54 0.73 -17.60 -13.11
CA ARG A 54 2.01 -18.06 -12.52
C ARG A 54 2.74 -16.96 -11.75
N SER A 55 2.42 -15.69 -11.99
CA SER A 55 3.07 -14.53 -11.41
C SER A 55 2.28 -13.93 -10.23
N TYR A 56 1.06 -14.40 -9.96
CA TYR A 56 0.23 -13.88 -8.88
C TYR A 56 0.89 -14.01 -7.51
N GLY A 57 1.42 -15.19 -7.19
CA GLY A 57 2.06 -15.44 -5.90
C GLY A 57 3.24 -14.51 -5.64
N HIS A 58 4.06 -14.26 -6.66
CA HIS A 58 5.20 -13.34 -6.57
C HIS A 58 4.73 -11.89 -6.37
N MET A 59 3.75 -11.41 -7.15
CA MET A 59 3.22 -10.05 -6.99
C MET A 59 2.56 -9.84 -5.62
N ILE A 60 1.75 -10.80 -5.17
CA ILE A 60 1.11 -10.75 -3.85
C ILE A 60 2.18 -10.69 -2.74
N THR A 61 3.23 -11.50 -2.84
CA THR A 61 4.34 -11.48 -1.88
C THR A 61 5.01 -10.10 -1.85
N HIS A 62 5.34 -9.54 -3.02
CA HIS A 62 5.94 -8.21 -3.10
C HIS A 62 5.03 -7.10 -2.52
N LEU A 63 3.72 -7.18 -2.74
CA LEU A 63 2.76 -6.24 -2.17
C LEU A 63 2.70 -6.34 -0.65
N VAL A 64 2.67 -7.55 -0.11
CA VAL A 64 2.71 -7.78 1.35
C VAL A 64 4.03 -7.26 1.92
N ASP A 65 5.15 -7.55 1.28
CA ASP A 65 6.47 -7.09 1.70
C ASP A 65 6.51 -5.55 1.77
N ALA A 66 6.17 -4.87 0.68
CA ALA A 66 6.14 -3.42 0.60
C ALA A 66 5.21 -2.78 1.63
N LEU A 67 4.02 -3.35 1.85
CA LEU A 67 3.08 -2.88 2.87
C LEU A 67 3.69 -3.00 4.27
N THR A 68 4.27 -4.15 4.59
CA THR A 68 4.84 -4.41 5.92
C THR A 68 6.08 -3.56 6.20
N ASP A 69 6.91 -3.31 5.19
CA ASP A 69 8.05 -2.41 5.31
C ASP A 69 7.60 -0.96 5.54
N GLY A 70 6.55 -0.52 4.84
CA GLY A 70 5.94 0.79 5.06
C GLY A 70 5.40 0.97 6.49
N VAL A 71 4.72 -0.06 7.03
CA VAL A 71 4.26 -0.06 8.43
C VAL A 71 5.44 0.05 9.39
N GLN A 72 6.49 -0.76 9.20
CA GLN A 72 7.66 -0.74 10.07
C GLN A 72 8.40 0.62 10.02
N ALA A 73 8.52 1.22 8.84
CA ALA A 73 9.10 2.56 8.67
C ALA A 73 8.24 3.63 9.36
N GLY A 74 6.91 3.57 9.22
CA GLY A 74 5.98 4.47 9.91
C GLY A 74 6.07 4.34 11.43
N MET A 75 6.11 3.11 11.96
CA MET A 75 6.30 2.84 13.39
C MET A 75 7.59 3.45 13.93
N GLN A 76 8.69 3.32 13.19
CA GLN A 76 9.97 3.93 13.56
C GLN A 76 9.89 5.47 13.56
N ALA A 77 9.25 6.04 12.54
CA ALA A 77 9.11 7.50 12.41
C ALA A 77 8.31 8.12 13.58
N VAL A 78 7.32 7.40 14.11
CA VAL A 78 6.54 7.85 15.29
C VAL A 78 7.13 7.41 16.63
N GLY A 79 8.31 6.77 16.63
CA GLY A 79 9.00 6.34 17.85
C GLY A 79 8.33 5.17 18.58
N ALA A 80 7.53 4.36 17.88
CA ALA A 80 6.91 3.18 18.47
C ALA A 80 8.00 2.17 18.88
N LYS A 81 7.94 1.68 20.12
CA LYS A 81 8.92 0.73 20.67
C LYS A 81 8.65 -0.74 20.28
N GLY A 82 7.62 -0.98 19.47
CA GLY A 82 7.27 -2.31 18.99
C GLY A 82 7.99 -2.66 17.68
N ALA A 83 8.24 -3.95 17.46
CA ALA A 83 8.71 -4.47 16.19
C ALA A 83 7.55 -5.19 15.48
N PHE A 84 7.33 -4.88 14.20
CA PHE A 84 6.42 -5.64 13.37
C PHE A 84 7.15 -6.88 12.84
N THR A 85 6.68 -8.07 13.18
CA THR A 85 7.28 -9.34 12.70
C THR A 85 6.35 -10.01 11.71
N LYS A 86 6.77 -10.12 10.45
CA LYS A 86 6.07 -10.89 9.42
C LYS A 86 6.45 -12.37 9.52
N ILE A 87 5.47 -13.25 9.71
CA ILE A 87 5.67 -14.71 9.73
C ILE A 87 5.03 -15.31 8.47
N VAL A 88 5.85 -15.79 7.54
CA VAL A 88 5.39 -16.52 6.34
C VAL A 88 5.54 -18.02 6.59
N LYS A 89 4.43 -18.75 6.64
CA LYS A 89 4.44 -20.22 6.72
C LYS A 89 4.57 -20.78 5.30
N ARG A 90 5.50 -21.71 5.12
CA ARG A 90 5.69 -22.47 3.87
C ARG A 90 4.71 -23.63 3.79
#